data_AF-A0A2M9E3K4-F1
#
_entry.id   AF-A0A2M9E3K4-F1
#
_cell.length_a   1.000
_cell.length_b   1.000
_cell.length_c   1.000
_cell.angle_alpha   90.00
_cell.angle_beta   90.00
_cell.angle_gamma   90.00
#
_symmetry.space_group_name_H-M   'P 1'
#
loop_
_entity.id
_entity.type
_entity.pdbx_description
1 polymer ?
#
loop_
_entity_poly.entity_id
_entity_poly.type
_entity_poly.pdbx_seq_one_letter_code
_entity_poly.pdbx_strand_id
1 'polypeptide(L)'
;MPHASVPAVPERPASYVISLRPAGEHATLERAAAARGLGLIALSPWRIVHRDDPAARTALAAALDAPVTIFTSPPAVAAAAALMPLAGAEALQRVLEALPGPAARRLRSARVVAASERLADLARASGFAHARAAHSPQPEALLAAAMALP
;
A
#
# COMPACT_ATOMS: atom_id res chain seq x y z
N MET A 1 -50.14 -21.74 -3.52
CA MET A 1 -49.47 -20.57 -4.11
C MET A 1 -48.50 -20.02 -3.07
N PRO A 2 -47.19 -20.27 -3.15
CA PRO A 2 -46.24 -19.66 -2.22
C PRO A 2 -46.06 -18.18 -2.58
N HIS A 3 -46.30 -17.29 -1.61
CA HIS A 3 -46.00 -15.86 -1.74
C HIS A 3 -44.48 -15.69 -1.78
N ALA A 4 -43.95 -15.24 -2.91
CA ALA A 4 -42.57 -14.80 -3.01
C ALA A 4 -42.36 -13.66 -2.01
N SER A 5 -41.48 -13.87 -1.03
CA SER A 5 -41.10 -12.84 -0.06
C SER A 5 -40.43 -11.70 -0.81
N VAL A 6 -40.98 -10.49 -0.71
CA VAL A 6 -40.35 -9.28 -1.22
C VAL A 6 -39.02 -9.11 -0.48
N PRO A 7 -37.87 -9.05 -1.15
CA PRO A 7 -36.60 -8.80 -0.47
C PRO A 7 -36.69 -7.46 0.25
N ALA A 8 -36.32 -7.46 1.54
CA ALA A 8 -36.29 -6.25 2.35
C ALA A 8 -35.41 -5.20 1.66
N VAL A 9 -35.98 -4.03 1.36
CA VAL A 9 -35.22 -2.89 0.86
C VAL A 9 -34.22 -2.54 1.96
N PRO A 10 -32.90 -2.52 1.70
CA PRO A 10 -31.92 -2.19 2.72
C PRO A 10 -32.25 -0.82 3.32
N GLU A 11 -32.26 -0.76 4.65
CA GLU A 11 -32.57 0.46 5.41
C GLU A 11 -31.66 1.59 4.94
N ARG A 12 -32.26 2.69 4.50
CA ARG A 12 -31.52 3.84 3.98
C ARG A 12 -30.71 4.42 5.14
N PRO A 13 -29.38 4.61 5.02
CA PRO A 13 -28.60 5.10 6.14
C PRO A 13 -29.13 6.48 6.57
N ALA A 14 -29.37 6.64 7.87
CA ALA A 14 -29.95 7.86 8.44
C ALA A 14 -28.99 9.07 8.33
N SER A 15 -27.71 8.84 8.00
CA SER A 15 -26.69 9.86 7.89
C SER A 15 -25.66 9.50 6.82
N TYR A 16 -25.17 10.54 6.14
CA TYR A 16 -24.24 10.41 5.00
C TYR A 16 -22.97 11.22 5.23
N VAL A 17 -21.86 10.69 4.71
CA VAL A 17 -20.61 11.43 4.49
C VAL A 17 -20.50 11.75 3.01
N ILE A 18 -20.29 13.02 2.67
CA ILE A 18 -20.01 13.45 1.30
C ILE A 18 -18.49 13.57 1.12
N SER A 19 -17.94 12.85 0.15
CA SER A 19 -16.49 12.84 -0.12
C SER A 19 -16.19 13.56 -1.42
N LEU A 20 -15.36 14.60 -1.36
CA LEU A 20 -14.89 15.39 -2.53
C LEU A 20 -13.47 15.00 -2.96
N ARG A 21 -13.11 13.73 -2.83
CA ARG A 21 -11.74 13.22 -3.06
C ARG A 21 -11.48 13.00 -4.55
N PRO A 22 -10.20 12.95 -4.98
CA PRO A 22 -9.88 12.53 -6.33
C PRO A 22 -10.52 11.17 -6.67
N ALA A 23 -10.86 10.98 -7.94
CA ALA A 23 -11.39 9.71 -8.43
C ALA A 23 -10.46 8.54 -8.02
N GLY A 24 -11.03 7.50 -7.42
CA GLY A 24 -10.30 6.33 -6.93
C GLY A 24 -9.79 6.42 -5.47
N GLU A 25 -9.92 7.56 -4.79
CA GLU A 25 -9.37 7.75 -3.43
C GLU A 25 -10.42 7.68 -2.30
N HIS A 26 -11.59 7.08 -2.56
CA HIS A 26 -12.70 7.03 -1.60
C HIS A 26 -12.65 5.84 -0.63
N ALA A 27 -11.96 4.75 -0.99
CA ALA A 27 -12.04 3.47 -0.29
C ALA A 27 -11.75 3.52 1.22
N THR A 28 -10.79 4.35 1.65
CA THR A 28 -10.49 4.51 3.08
C THR A 28 -11.62 5.20 3.83
N LEU A 29 -12.25 6.21 3.22
CA LEU A 29 -13.38 6.91 3.83
C LEU A 29 -14.66 6.08 3.78
N GLU A 30 -14.84 5.30 2.71
CA GLU A 30 -15.94 4.33 2.56
C GLU A 30 -15.92 3.29 3.68
N ARG A 31 -14.76 2.65 3.92
CA ARG A 31 -14.59 1.72 5.04
C ARG A 31 -14.85 2.37 6.39
N ALA A 32 -14.36 3.59 6.59
CA ALA A 32 -14.55 4.32 7.84
C ALA A 32 -16.02 4.74 8.10
N ALA A 33 -16.76 5.05 7.03
CA ALA A 33 -18.19 5.36 7.07
C ALA A 33 -19.03 4.10 7.34
N ALA A 34 -18.77 3.01 6.62
CA ALA A 34 -19.44 1.73 6.79
C ALA A 34 -19.28 1.19 8.22
N ALA A 35 -18.07 1.29 8.79
CA ALA A 35 -17.79 0.91 10.18
C ALA A 35 -18.60 1.70 11.23
N ARG A 36 -19.26 2.79 10.83
CA ARG A 36 -20.09 3.66 11.69
C ARG A 36 -21.56 3.67 11.27
N GLY A 37 -21.99 2.79 10.36
CA GLY A 37 -23.35 2.75 9.84
C GLY A 37 -23.72 3.97 8.99
N LEU A 38 -22.74 4.72 8.49
CA LEU A 38 -22.93 5.89 7.64
C LEU A 38 -22.87 5.48 6.16
N GLY A 39 -23.74 6.08 5.35
CA GLY A 39 -23.61 6.00 3.89
C GLY A 39 -22.51 6.92 3.38
N LEU A 40 -21.82 6.54 2.28
CA LEU A 40 -20.90 7.43 1.58
C LEU A 40 -21.51 7.90 0.27
N ILE A 41 -21.47 9.21 0.02
CA ILE A 41 -21.70 9.80 -1.31
C ILE A 41 -20.34 10.25 -1.85
N ALA A 42 -19.81 9.51 -2.82
CA ALA A 42 -18.56 9.85 -3.49
C ALA A 42 -18.81 10.81 -4.65
N LEU A 43 -18.25 12.02 -4.57
CA LEU A 43 -18.23 13.00 -5.65
C LEU A 43 -16.76 13.29 -5.98
N SER A 44 -16.32 12.95 -7.19
CA SER A 44 -14.92 13.11 -7.59
C SER A 44 -14.75 14.28 -8.55
N PRO A 45 -14.58 15.53 -8.06
CA PRO A 45 -14.43 16.71 -8.92
C PRO A 45 -13.17 16.71 -9.79
N TRP A 46 -12.14 15.92 -9.43
CA TRP A 46 -10.90 15.80 -10.19
C TRP A 46 -10.31 14.38 -10.11
N ARG A 47 -9.30 14.09 -10.92
CA ARG A 47 -8.49 12.86 -10.83
C ARG A 47 -7.00 13.22 -10.82
N ILE A 48 -6.18 12.39 -10.18
CA ILE A 48 -4.72 12.48 -10.32
C ILE A 48 -4.31 11.76 -11.60
N VAL A 49 -3.52 12.42 -12.43
CA VAL A 49 -2.92 11.85 -13.64
C VAL A 49 -1.40 11.87 -13.48
N HIS A 50 -0.76 10.73 -13.71
CA HIS A 50 0.70 10.66 -13.69
C HIS A 50 1.27 11.35 -14.92
N ARG A 51 2.29 12.18 -14.71
CA ARG A 51 3.11 12.70 -15.79
C ARG A 51 3.99 11.58 -16.31
N ASP A 52 3.89 11.28 -17.60
CA ASP A 52 4.73 10.31 -18.29
C ASP A 52 5.47 10.96 -19.47
N ASP A 53 6.33 11.92 -19.12
CA ASP A 53 7.17 12.62 -20.08
C ASP A 53 8.66 12.40 -19.79
N PRO A 54 9.55 12.54 -20.80
CA PRO A 54 10.98 12.34 -20.62
C PRO A 54 11.58 13.22 -19.51
N ALA A 55 11.08 14.44 -19.32
CA ALA A 55 11.56 15.33 -18.27
C ALA A 55 11.20 14.81 -16.87
N ALA A 56 10.00 14.24 -16.68
CA ALA A 56 9.59 13.58 -15.45
C ALA A 56 10.47 12.37 -15.13
N ARG A 57 10.82 11.56 -16.14
CA ARG A 57 11.72 10.40 -15.99
C ARG A 57 13.13 10.83 -15.57
N THR A 58 13.69 11.84 -16.22
CA THR A 58 15.01 12.40 -15.87
C THR A 58 15.01 13.00 -14.46
N ALA A 59 13.98 13.77 -14.10
CA ALA A 59 13.86 14.35 -12.76
C ALA A 59 13.74 13.28 -11.67
N LEU A 60 12.97 12.21 -11.93
CA LEU A 60 12.85 11.08 -11.01
C LEU A 60 14.16 10.32 -10.85
N ALA A 61 14.89 10.06 -11.95
CA ALA A 61 16.20 9.42 -11.90
C ALA A 61 17.18 10.20 -11.02
N ALA A 62 17.27 11.52 -11.24
CA ALA A 62 18.14 12.40 -10.44
C ALA A 62 17.74 12.43 -8.96
N ALA A 63 16.44 12.41 -8.65
CA ALA A 63 15.96 12.37 -7.27
C ALA A 63 16.21 11.02 -6.57
N LEU A 64 16.24 9.92 -7.32
CA LEU A 64 16.53 8.58 -6.80
C LEU A 64 18.03 8.34 -6.56
N ASP A 65 18.90 9.08 -7.24
CA ASP A 65 20.35 9.08 -6.99
C ASP A 65 20.73 9.75 -5.66
N ALA A 66 19.79 10.47 -5.03
CA ALA A 66 20.00 11.06 -3.72
C ALA A 66 20.23 9.98 -2.64
N PRO A 67 21.08 10.26 -1.62
CA PRO A 67 21.31 9.34 -0.51
C PRO A 67 20.03 8.91 0.22
N VAL A 68 19.00 9.78 0.21
CA VAL A 68 17.67 9.53 0.76
C VAL A 68 16.62 10.18 -0.14
N THR A 69 15.63 9.40 -0.56
CA THR A 69 14.46 9.88 -1.32
C THR A 69 13.19 9.62 -0.51
N ILE A 70 12.33 10.63 -0.38
CA ILE A 70 11.08 10.55 0.38
C ILE A 70 9.89 10.73 -0.57
N PHE A 71 8.97 9.76 -0.56
CA PHE A 71 7.66 9.89 -1.20
C PHE A 71 6.62 10.27 -0.15
N THR A 72 5.86 11.34 -0.39
CA THR A 72 4.96 11.93 0.61
C THR A 72 3.52 11.40 0.54
N SER A 73 3.20 10.55 -0.45
CA SER A 73 1.87 9.97 -0.60
C SER A 73 1.88 8.68 -1.44
N PRO A 74 0.87 7.80 -1.29
CA PRO A 74 0.75 6.60 -2.14
C PRO A 74 0.66 6.90 -3.65
N PRO A 75 -0.08 7.93 -4.12
CA PRO A 75 -0.06 8.32 -5.53
C PRO A 75 1.33 8.74 -6.04
N ALA A 76 2.19 9.34 -5.20
CA ALA A 76 3.56 9.68 -5.59
C ALA A 76 4.42 8.43 -5.80
N VAL A 77 4.27 7.41 -4.94
CA VAL A 77 4.93 6.11 -5.11
C VAL A 77 4.45 5.41 -6.38
N ALA A 78 3.14 5.41 -6.63
CA ALA A 78 2.55 4.82 -7.83
C ALA A 78 3.04 5.52 -9.11
N ALA A 79 3.10 6.85 -9.11
CA ALA A 79 3.63 7.64 -10.22
C ALA A 79 5.07 7.25 -10.54
N ALA A 80 5.91 7.18 -9.50
CA ALA A 80 7.31 6.85 -9.66
C ALA A 80 7.53 5.40 -10.12
N ALA A 81 6.75 4.45 -9.60
CA ALA A 81 6.76 3.05 -10.03
C ALA A 81 6.31 2.86 -11.49
N ALA A 82 5.41 3.70 -11.99
CA ALA A 82 4.98 3.69 -13.39
C ALA A 82 6.06 4.26 -14.33
N LEU A 83 6.81 5.27 -13.87
CA LEU A 83 7.90 5.87 -14.62
C LEU A 83 9.16 4.99 -14.65
N MET A 84 9.46 4.27 -13.57
CA MET A 84 10.56 3.32 -13.54
C MET A 84 10.38 2.30 -12.40
N PRO A 85 10.95 1.09 -12.53
CA PRO A 85 10.94 0.13 -11.46
C PRO A 85 11.63 0.68 -10.20
N LEU A 86 10.86 0.97 -9.16
CA LEU A 86 11.44 1.34 -7.86
C LEU A 86 12.11 0.12 -7.25
N ALA A 87 13.43 0.16 -7.12
CA ALA A 87 14.21 -0.88 -6.46
C ALA A 87 14.03 -0.77 -4.94
N GLY A 88 13.00 -1.43 -4.40
CA GLY A 88 12.85 -1.61 -2.95
C GLY A 88 14.06 -2.30 -2.28
N ALA A 89 14.93 -2.94 -3.08
CA ALA A 89 16.19 -3.58 -2.69
C ALA A 89 17.21 -2.63 -2.08
N GLU A 90 17.41 -1.47 -2.70
CA GLU A 90 18.45 -0.54 -2.29
C GLU A 90 18.14 0.12 -0.95
N ALA A 91 16.85 0.31 -0.65
CA ALA A 91 16.43 0.86 0.64
C ALA A 91 16.69 -0.13 1.79
N LEU A 92 16.33 -1.42 1.60
CA LEU A 92 16.57 -2.44 2.61
C LEU A 92 18.08 -2.65 2.85
N GLN A 93 18.85 -2.71 1.77
CA GLN A 93 20.30 -2.90 1.83
C GLN A 93 20.98 -1.73 2.55
N ARG A 94 20.65 -0.48 2.19
CA ARG A 94 21.16 0.72 2.87
C ARG A 94 20.85 0.73 4.36
N VAL A 95 19.65 0.33 4.77
CA VAL A 95 19.29 0.24 6.20
C VAL A 95 20.15 -0.80 6.91
N LEU A 96 20.36 -1.98 6.32
CA LEU A 96 21.19 -3.01 6.92
C LEU A 96 22.66 -2.61 7.03
N GLU A 97 23.18 -1.86 6.07
CA GLU A 97 24.54 -1.33 6.07
C GLU A 97 24.74 -0.20 7.08
N ALA A 98 23.73 0.64 7.30
CA ALA A 98 23.79 1.72 8.28
C ALA A 98 23.64 1.25 9.73
N LEU A 99 23.10 0.05 9.97
CA LEU A 99 22.87 -0.47 11.31
C LEU A 99 24.15 -1.06 11.93
N PRO A 100 24.44 -0.77 13.22
CA PRO A 100 25.50 -1.46 13.94
C PRO A 100 25.30 -2.98 13.92
N GLY A 101 26.39 -3.75 13.82
CA GLY A 101 26.35 -5.21 13.65
C GLY A 101 25.35 -5.98 14.55
N PRO A 102 25.24 -5.69 15.85
CA PRO A 102 24.23 -6.32 16.71
C PRO A 102 22.78 -6.01 16.29
N ALA A 103 22.50 -4.76 15.90
CA ALA A 103 21.17 -4.34 15.46
C ALA A 103 20.82 -4.96 14.10
N ALA A 104 21.77 -5.01 13.15
CA ALA A 104 21.59 -5.67 11.87
C ALA A 104 21.30 -7.18 12.03
N ARG A 105 21.99 -7.87 12.95
CA ARG A 105 21.71 -9.28 13.27
C ARG A 105 20.32 -9.48 13.85
N ARG A 106 19.92 -8.63 14.80
CA ARG A 106 18.57 -8.69 15.41
C ARG A 106 17.47 -8.40 14.39
N LEU A 107 17.72 -7.50 13.46
CA LEU A 107 16.79 -7.21 12.37
C LEU A 107 16.68 -8.40 11.41
N ARG A 108 17.80 -9.02 11.02
CA ARG A 108 17.82 -10.22 10.15
C ARG A 108 17.14 -11.45 10.77
N SER A 109 17.12 -11.58 12.10
CA SER A 109 16.36 -12.64 12.77
C SER A 109 14.85 -12.36 12.85
N ALA A 110 14.42 -11.13 12.56
CA ALA A 110 13.02 -10.77 12.58
C ALA A 110 12.26 -11.45 11.42
N ARG A 111 10.95 -11.54 11.60
CA ARG A 111 10.06 -12.14 10.62
C ARG A 111 9.49 -11.06 9.74
N VAL A 112 9.61 -11.25 8.43
CA VAL A 112 9.24 -10.27 7.42
C VAL A 112 8.03 -10.80 6.66
N VAL A 113 6.96 -10.00 6.64
CA VAL A 113 5.89 -10.15 5.68
C VAL A 113 6.12 -9.16 4.55
N ALA A 114 6.28 -9.68 3.33
CA ALA A 114 6.49 -8.88 2.13
C ALA A 114 5.18 -8.72 1.35
N ALA A 115 5.00 -7.57 0.71
CA ALA A 115 3.80 -7.28 -0.09
C ALA A 115 3.74 -8.05 -1.42
N SER A 116 4.82 -8.76 -1.80
CA SER A 116 4.90 -9.61 -2.99
C SER A 116 6.03 -10.63 -2.84
N GLU A 117 6.02 -11.70 -3.65
CA GLU A 117 7.10 -12.70 -3.64
C GLU A 117 8.46 -12.12 -4.03
N ARG A 118 8.50 -11.22 -5.03
CA ARG A 118 9.74 -10.52 -5.41
C ARG A 118 10.41 -9.84 -4.21
N LEU A 119 9.61 -9.24 -3.32
CA LEU A 119 10.11 -8.58 -2.11
C LEU A 119 10.50 -9.58 -1.01
N ALA A 120 9.81 -10.73 -0.93
CA ALA A 120 10.17 -11.80 -0.02
C ALA A 120 11.53 -12.42 -0.41
N ASP A 121 11.76 -12.68 -1.70
CA ASP A 121 13.03 -13.19 -2.24
C ASP A 121 14.18 -12.24 -1.96
N LEU A 122 13.96 -10.95 -2.17
CA LEU A 122 14.91 -9.90 -1.83
C LEU A 122 15.26 -9.92 -0.34
N ALA A 123 14.27 -10.00 0.55
CA ALA A 123 14.53 -10.08 1.99
C ALA A 123 15.37 -11.32 2.36
N ARG A 124 15.09 -12.48 1.74
CA ARG A 124 15.89 -13.70 1.92
C ARG A 124 17.33 -13.48 1.45
N ALA A 125 17.52 -12.89 0.28
CA ALA A 125 18.84 -12.57 -0.27
C ALA A 125 19.62 -11.58 0.61
N SER A 126 18.95 -10.67 1.32
CA SER A 126 19.54 -9.75 2.31
C SER A 126 19.82 -10.39 3.69
N GLY A 127 19.55 -11.70 3.84
CA GLY A 127 19.89 -12.48 5.02
C GLY A 127 18.81 -12.50 6.11
N PHE A 128 17.56 -12.17 5.78
CA PHE A 128 16.45 -12.37 6.72
C PHE A 128 16.11 -13.86 6.85
N ALA A 129 16.14 -14.38 8.08
CA ALA A 129 15.91 -15.80 8.36
C ALA A 129 14.48 -16.25 8.04
N HIS A 130 13.52 -15.32 8.14
CA HIS A 130 12.09 -15.63 8.02
C HIS A 130 11.40 -14.56 7.18
N ALA A 131 11.21 -14.80 5.87
CA ALA A 131 10.48 -13.91 4.99
C ALA A 131 9.38 -14.65 4.22
N ARG A 132 8.16 -14.10 4.20
CA ARG A 132 6.98 -14.66 3.53
C ARG A 132 6.20 -13.57 2.80
N ALA A 133 5.72 -13.85 1.59
CA ALA A 133 4.81 -12.94 0.91
C ALA A 133 3.39 -13.03 1.45
N ALA A 134 2.70 -11.90 1.56
CA ALA A 134 1.26 -11.86 1.69
C ALA A 134 0.58 -12.18 0.35
N HIS A 135 -0.67 -12.63 0.40
CA HIS A 135 -1.44 -12.97 -0.81
C HIS A 135 -1.81 -11.73 -1.65
N SER A 136 -1.69 -10.52 -1.09
CA SER A 136 -1.85 -9.25 -1.80
C SER A 136 -1.11 -8.13 -1.06
N PRO A 137 -0.84 -6.99 -1.72
CA PRO A 137 -0.19 -5.85 -1.08
C PRO A 137 -1.14 -5.03 -0.17
N GLN A 138 -2.39 -5.46 0.03
CA GLN A 138 -3.34 -4.71 0.86
C GLN A 138 -3.04 -4.87 2.36
N PRO A 139 -3.32 -3.83 3.18
CA PRO A 139 -3.03 -3.86 4.62
C PRO A 139 -3.63 -5.06 5.34
N GLU A 140 -4.86 -5.45 5.00
CA GLU A 140 -5.57 -6.57 5.61
C GLU A 140 -4.87 -7.91 5.32
N ALA A 141 -4.38 -8.10 4.08
CA ALA A 141 -3.64 -9.28 3.66
C ALA A 141 -2.27 -9.38 4.33
N LEU A 142 -1.58 -8.25 4.45
CA LEU A 142 -0.30 -8.14 5.16
C LEU A 142 -0.46 -8.48 6.65
N LEU A 143 -1.51 -7.94 7.28
CA LEU A 143 -1.79 -8.21 8.70
C LEU A 143 -2.20 -9.67 8.94
N ALA A 144 -3.07 -10.23 8.10
CA ALA A 144 -3.46 -11.64 8.18
C ALA A 144 -2.24 -12.56 8.02
N ALA A 145 -1.36 -12.27 7.06
CA ALA A 145 -0.11 -13.00 6.88
C ALA A 145 0.81 -12.85 8.11
N ALA A 146 0.88 -11.66 8.72
CA ALA A 146 1.68 -11.41 9.92
C ALA A 146 1.13 -12.13 11.16
N MET A 147 -0.18 -12.26 11.31
CA MET A 147 -0.79 -13.01 12.42
C MET A 147 -0.66 -14.52 12.24
N ALA A 148 -0.59 -15.00 10.99
CA ALA A 148 -0.41 -16.42 10.67
C ALA A 148 1.04 -16.90 10.77
N LEU A 149 1.96 -16.04 11.20
CA LEU A 149 3.36 -16.37 11.41
C LEU A 149 3.51 -17.08 12.79
N PRO A 150 3.87 -18.39 12.86
CA PRO A 150 3.97 -19.17 14.11
C PRO A 150 4.94 -18.65 15.17
#